data_AF-A0A956BHD7-F1
#
_entry.id   AF-A0A956BHD7-F1
#
_cell.length_a   1.000
_cell.length_b   1.000
_cell.length_c   1.000
_cell.angle_alpha   90.00
_cell.angle_beta   90.00
_cell.angle_gamma   90.00
#
_symmetry.space_group_name_H-M   'P 1'
#
loop_
_entity.id
_entity.type
_entity.pdbx_description
1 polymer ?
#
loop_
_entity_poly.entity_id
_entity_poly.type
_entity_poly.pdbx_seq_one_letter_code
_entity_poly.pdbx_strand_id
1 'polypeptide(L)'
;DAPGRRSLQLMNFDCMDCDSGDLVDRFSFESSPPGMDTLYGGFFYDWAGIGGVTYNDGFTGTLGRELAQLDDTNQWGLSLARQYRSVDERSDRAAILNEQNRPVLEAGFQLIRRTHSASIQSAEGLGALGGPASGAVLRDAQMWIPDLWVRMLWIPAYQHSLRLELEAVAIFGDIRHVGSETPETSAELQSRDIQQFGLAFESEYRYRQLVTGLNAGFATGRDVSGEDAAERTGWGVQDIGAVAGTGGDPNVTAFGFDPSYIVDMTMFREIIGTVTNAIYINPYIQYDFFKAQANSIGFRLDGVYGTALNADATPGGDSSIGLELATMLYYTAPNYRAGVNYAVLFPFGALDAVEGRSRIPDVAEFYEFDPNFLESADATIAHTLQFHLMWAF
;
A
#
# COMPACT_ATOMS: atom_id res chain seq x y z
N ASP A 1 -7.61 0.46 -2.61
CA ASP A 1 -7.19 1.49 -1.66
C ASP A 1 -6.58 0.73 -0.49
N ALA A 2 -5.25 0.59 -0.55
CA ALA A 2 -4.46 0.17 0.60
C ALA A 2 -4.26 1.41 1.51
N PRO A 3 -3.86 1.29 2.79
CA PRO A 3 -3.58 2.45 3.62
C PRO A 3 -2.58 3.32 2.88
N GLY A 4 -3.05 4.50 2.55
CA GLY A 4 -2.33 5.47 1.76
C GLY A 4 -2.24 6.73 2.59
N ARG A 5 -1.12 7.44 2.49
CA ARG A 5 -0.93 8.77 3.09
C ARG A 5 -1.84 9.86 2.47
N ARG A 6 -2.99 9.47 1.93
CA ARG A 6 -3.88 10.22 1.05
C ARG A 6 -5.07 10.86 1.75
N SER A 7 -5.24 10.70 3.07
CA SER A 7 -6.41 11.30 3.73
C SER A 7 -6.31 12.82 3.96
N LEU A 8 -5.17 13.50 3.74
CA LEU A 8 -5.09 14.98 3.83
C LEU A 8 -3.94 15.72 3.10
N GLN A 9 -3.24 15.09 2.15
CA GLN A 9 -2.14 15.74 1.40
C GLN A 9 -2.45 15.89 -0.10
N LEU A 10 -3.51 16.64 -0.45
CA LEU A 10 -3.70 17.08 -1.83
C LEU A 10 -4.00 18.57 -1.86
N MET A 11 -2.92 19.35 -1.84
CA MET A 11 -2.69 20.58 -2.62
C MET A 11 -1.34 21.26 -2.32
N ASN A 12 -0.40 20.60 -1.62
CA ASN A 12 0.94 21.14 -1.40
C ASN A 12 2.01 20.05 -1.52
N PHE A 13 3.12 20.45 -2.13
CA PHE A 13 4.44 19.85 -2.33
C PHE A 13 5.05 19.02 -1.17
N ASP A 14 4.33 18.05 -0.59
CA ASP A 14 4.70 17.40 0.68
C ASP A 14 5.22 15.95 0.58
N CYS A 15 5.35 15.38 -0.61
CA CYS A 15 6.09 14.14 -0.83
C CYS A 15 7.09 14.31 -1.98
N MET A 16 8.39 14.41 -1.66
CA MET A 16 9.45 14.57 -2.66
C MET A 16 9.81 13.25 -3.36
N ASP A 17 9.48 12.10 -2.75
CA ASP A 17 9.93 10.76 -3.18
C ASP A 17 8.75 9.79 -3.42
N CYS A 18 7.55 10.32 -3.67
CA CYS A 18 6.38 9.50 -4.01
C CYS A 18 6.44 9.16 -5.49
N ASP A 19 6.74 7.90 -5.79
CA ASP A 19 6.89 7.39 -7.16
C ASP A 19 5.63 6.68 -7.69
N SER A 20 4.62 6.54 -6.84
CA SER A 20 3.36 5.84 -7.13
C SER A 20 2.14 6.72 -6.91
N GLY A 21 1.04 6.33 -7.56
CA GLY A 21 -0.24 6.87 -7.18
C GLY A 21 -1.44 6.12 -7.73
N ASP A 22 -2.57 6.23 -7.03
CA ASP A 22 -3.85 5.72 -7.50
C ASP A 22 -4.40 6.63 -8.58
N LEU A 23 -4.65 6.04 -9.74
CA LEU A 23 -5.33 6.66 -10.86
C LEU A 23 -6.57 5.82 -11.13
N VAL A 24 -7.73 6.46 -11.00
CA VAL A 24 -9.01 5.83 -11.27
C VAL A 24 -9.96 6.85 -11.88
N ASP A 25 -10.74 6.40 -12.86
CA ASP A 25 -11.84 7.20 -13.39
C ASP A 25 -13.03 7.04 -12.44
N ARG A 26 -13.49 8.17 -11.89
CA ARG A 26 -14.52 8.22 -10.83
C ARG A 26 -15.64 9.18 -11.17
N PHE A 27 -16.87 8.72 -10.99
CA PHE A 27 -18.01 9.60 -10.74
C PHE A 27 -18.24 9.68 -9.23
N SER A 28 -18.28 10.88 -8.66
CA SER A 28 -18.50 11.06 -7.21
C SER A 28 -19.41 12.23 -6.90
N PHE A 29 -20.19 12.06 -5.84
CA PHE A 29 -20.93 13.13 -5.20
C PHE A 29 -20.62 13.12 -3.71
N GLU A 30 -20.34 14.29 -3.16
CA GLU A 30 -20.10 14.50 -1.74
C GLU A 30 -20.87 15.74 -1.29
N SER A 31 -21.44 15.69 -0.09
CA SER A 31 -22.15 16.81 0.51
C SER A 31 -22.07 16.78 2.03
N SER A 32 -22.30 17.94 2.64
CA SER A 32 -22.48 18.07 4.09
C SER A 32 -23.97 18.23 4.42
N PRO A 33 -24.52 17.45 5.38
CA PRO A 33 -25.89 17.63 5.83
C PRO A 33 -26.12 19.04 6.42
N PRO A 34 -27.26 19.69 6.16
CA PRO A 34 -27.57 20.99 6.74
C PRO A 34 -27.44 20.98 8.28
N GLY A 35 -26.63 21.89 8.81
CA GLY A 35 -26.38 22.03 10.25
C GLY A 35 -25.29 21.10 10.81
N MET A 36 -24.52 20.41 9.96
CA MET A 36 -23.39 19.57 10.35
C MET A 36 -22.09 19.99 9.66
N ASP A 37 -21.59 21.17 9.99
CA ASP A 37 -20.50 21.88 9.29
C ASP A 37 -19.16 21.13 9.22
N THR A 38 -19.00 19.99 9.89
CA THR A 38 -17.77 19.18 9.81
C THR A 38 -18.01 17.76 9.33
N LEU A 39 -19.26 17.38 9.03
CA LEU A 39 -19.60 16.04 8.55
C LEU A 39 -19.84 16.06 7.04
N TYR A 40 -19.15 15.19 6.34
CA TYR A 40 -19.19 15.03 4.89
C TYR A 40 -19.57 13.59 4.58
N GLY A 41 -20.63 13.41 3.79
CA GLY A 41 -21.07 12.11 3.29
C GLY A 41 -20.99 12.09 1.77
N GLY A 42 -20.52 10.98 1.22
CA GLY A 42 -20.37 10.83 -0.22
C GLY A 42 -20.70 9.44 -0.72
N PHE A 43 -20.97 9.37 -2.01
CA PHE A 43 -21.00 8.13 -2.77
C PHE A 43 -20.18 8.29 -4.04
N PHE A 44 -19.62 7.20 -4.53
CA PHE A 44 -18.88 7.20 -5.77
C PHE A 44 -19.02 5.88 -6.52
N TYR A 45 -18.74 5.95 -7.82
CA TYR A 45 -18.65 4.81 -8.71
C TYR A 45 -17.35 4.92 -9.52
N ASP A 46 -16.58 3.84 -9.54
CA ASP A 46 -15.27 3.79 -10.17
C ASP A 46 -15.21 2.75 -11.28
N TRP A 47 -14.55 3.14 -12.37
CA TRP A 47 -13.99 2.23 -13.36
C TRP A 47 -12.54 1.95 -12.96
N ALA A 48 -12.34 0.93 -12.13
CA ALA A 48 -11.06 0.67 -11.50
C ALA A 48 -10.06 -0.08 -12.39
N GLY A 49 -10.53 -0.68 -13.48
CA GLY A 49 -9.70 -1.31 -14.49
C GLY A 49 -10.55 -1.71 -15.69
N ILE A 50 -10.00 -1.52 -16.89
CA ILE A 50 -10.68 -1.72 -18.19
C ILE A 50 -10.20 -2.98 -18.94
N GLY A 51 -9.67 -3.96 -18.20
CA GLY A 51 -9.31 -5.26 -18.77
C GLY A 51 -8.28 -5.19 -19.91
N GLY A 52 -8.36 -6.15 -20.83
CA GLY A 52 -7.50 -6.26 -22.00
C GLY A 52 -7.87 -5.25 -23.10
N VAL A 53 -6.85 -4.63 -23.69
CA VAL A 53 -6.99 -3.69 -24.82
C VAL A 53 -6.27 -4.23 -26.06
N THR A 54 -6.76 -3.89 -27.25
CA THR A 54 -6.07 -4.20 -28.51
C THR A 54 -4.79 -3.40 -28.61
N TYR A 55 -3.66 -4.04 -28.37
CA TYR A 55 -2.33 -3.52 -28.65
C TYR A 55 -1.77 -4.37 -29.80
N ASN A 56 -1.95 -3.90 -31.04
CA ASN A 56 -1.24 -4.36 -32.25
C ASN A 56 -1.87 -5.47 -33.12
N ASP A 57 -3.16 -5.36 -33.46
CA ASP A 57 -3.88 -6.29 -34.34
C ASP A 57 -3.59 -6.06 -35.86
N GLY A 58 -2.39 -5.62 -36.24
CA GLY A 58 -2.02 -5.35 -37.65
C GLY A 58 -2.64 -4.09 -38.26
N PHE A 59 -3.41 -3.32 -37.51
CA PHE A 59 -3.90 -2.00 -37.90
C PHE A 59 -2.89 -0.91 -37.53
N THR A 60 -2.00 -0.57 -38.46
CA THR A 60 -1.13 0.61 -38.32
C THR A 60 -2.00 1.88 -38.25
N GLY A 61 -2.02 2.55 -37.08
CA GLY A 61 -2.57 3.91 -36.91
C GLY A 61 -3.87 4.03 -36.11
N THR A 62 -4.38 2.98 -35.46
CA THR A 62 -5.56 3.08 -34.59
C THR A 62 -5.20 3.14 -33.11
N LEU A 63 -5.96 3.94 -32.34
CA LEU A 63 -5.96 3.87 -30.88
C LEU A 63 -6.44 2.48 -30.44
N GLY A 64 -5.82 1.92 -29.39
CA GLY A 64 -6.23 0.65 -28.81
C GLY A 64 -7.70 0.68 -28.39
N ARG A 65 -8.40 -0.44 -28.56
CA ARG A 65 -9.82 -0.61 -28.23
C ARG A 65 -9.95 -1.64 -27.13
N GLU A 66 -10.90 -1.43 -26.23
CA GLU A 66 -11.29 -2.40 -25.21
C GLU A 66 -11.75 -3.72 -25.88
N LEU A 67 -11.26 -4.85 -25.40
CA LEU A 67 -11.58 -6.17 -25.95
C LEU A 67 -12.94 -6.68 -25.47
N ALA A 68 -13.28 -6.43 -24.20
CA ALA A 68 -14.56 -6.80 -23.60
C ALA A 68 -14.86 -5.95 -22.36
N GLN A 69 -16.15 -5.84 -22.02
CA GLN A 69 -16.60 -5.25 -20.74
C GLN A 69 -16.64 -6.29 -19.60
N LEU A 70 -16.47 -7.58 -19.92
CA LEU A 70 -16.62 -8.66 -18.96
C LEU A 70 -15.43 -8.72 -17.98
N ASP A 71 -14.28 -8.22 -18.40
CA ASP A 71 -13.05 -8.12 -17.62
C ASP A 71 -12.82 -6.76 -16.97
N ASP A 72 -13.80 -5.87 -17.08
CA ASP A 72 -13.82 -4.62 -16.32
C ASP A 72 -13.95 -4.89 -14.82
N THR A 73 -13.25 -4.07 -14.04
CA THR A 73 -13.38 -4.01 -12.59
C THR A 73 -14.11 -2.76 -12.19
N ASN A 74 -15.31 -2.93 -11.63
CA ASN A 74 -16.18 -1.83 -11.22
C ASN A 74 -16.29 -1.76 -9.70
N GLN A 75 -16.40 -0.55 -9.14
CA GLN A 75 -16.50 -0.35 -7.70
C GLN A 75 -17.59 0.66 -7.34
N TRP A 76 -18.33 0.35 -6.28
CA TRP A 76 -19.28 1.25 -5.64
C TRP A 76 -18.75 1.63 -4.28
N GLY A 77 -18.77 2.93 -3.97
CA GLY A 77 -18.24 3.45 -2.73
C GLY A 77 -19.22 4.31 -1.96
N LEU A 78 -19.11 4.22 -0.63
CA LEU A 78 -19.74 5.14 0.32
C LEU A 78 -18.64 5.69 1.23
N SER A 79 -18.69 6.98 1.53
CA SER A 79 -17.77 7.64 2.47
C SER A 79 -18.52 8.49 3.48
N LEU A 80 -18.00 8.53 4.70
CA LEU A 80 -18.45 9.41 5.76
C LEU A 80 -17.23 9.93 6.51
N ALA A 81 -17.02 11.23 6.53
CA ALA A 81 -15.87 11.84 7.19
C ALA A 81 -16.28 13.03 8.04
N ARG A 82 -15.76 13.07 9.27
CA ARG A 82 -15.73 14.26 10.11
C ARG A 82 -14.38 14.95 9.95
N GLN A 83 -14.35 16.08 9.27
CA GLN A 83 -13.12 16.84 8.97
C GLN A 83 -13.40 18.34 8.94
N TYR A 84 -12.35 19.15 9.13
CA TYR A 84 -12.41 20.61 9.02
C TYR A 84 -11.82 21.03 7.67
N ARG A 85 -12.68 21.10 6.63
CA ARG A 85 -12.29 21.29 5.23
C ARG A 85 -12.40 22.74 4.76
N SER A 86 -13.50 23.42 5.06
CA SER A 86 -13.72 24.81 4.62
C SER A 86 -12.79 25.80 5.34
N VAL A 87 -12.72 27.04 4.84
CA VAL A 87 -11.88 28.09 5.46
C VAL A 87 -12.34 28.38 6.88
N ASP A 88 -13.64 28.47 7.10
CA ASP A 88 -14.24 28.76 8.41
C ASP A 88 -14.02 27.60 9.38
N GLU A 89 -14.23 26.36 8.93
CA GLU A 89 -13.93 25.17 9.74
C GLU A 89 -12.46 25.09 10.14
N ARG A 90 -11.54 25.40 9.22
CA ARG A 90 -10.11 25.42 9.54
C ARG A 90 -9.77 26.49 10.57
N SER A 91 -10.45 27.63 10.54
CA SER A 91 -10.33 28.68 11.55
C SER A 91 -10.85 28.20 12.91
N ASP A 92 -12.02 27.56 12.95
CA ASP A 92 -12.58 26.98 14.18
C ASP A 92 -11.65 25.93 14.80
N ARG A 93 -11.12 25.04 13.96
CA ARG A 93 -10.10 24.07 14.39
C ARG A 93 -8.88 24.76 14.98
N ALA A 94 -8.41 25.83 14.35
CA ALA A 94 -7.27 26.60 14.84
C ALA A 94 -7.57 27.27 16.18
N ALA A 95 -8.78 27.79 16.38
CA ALA A 95 -9.20 28.36 17.67
C ALA A 95 -9.28 27.28 18.77
N ILE A 96 -9.84 26.10 18.48
CA ILE A 96 -9.90 24.98 19.44
C ILE A 96 -8.49 24.55 19.87
N LEU A 97 -7.56 24.44 18.91
CA LEU A 97 -6.20 24.01 19.19
C LEU A 97 -5.37 25.09 19.89
N ASN A 98 -5.36 26.33 19.39
CA ASN A 98 -4.43 27.37 19.82
C ASN A 98 -4.96 28.27 20.95
N GLU A 99 -6.27 28.44 21.07
CA GLU A 99 -6.87 29.33 22.07
C GLU A 99 -7.46 28.55 23.24
N GLN A 100 -8.06 27.39 22.96
CA GLN A 100 -8.71 26.56 23.98
C GLN A 100 -7.81 25.43 24.48
N ASN A 101 -6.70 25.14 23.80
CA ASN A 101 -5.78 24.04 24.08
C ASN A 101 -6.47 22.66 24.18
N ARG A 102 -7.56 22.48 23.43
CA ARG A 102 -8.37 21.26 23.45
C ARG A 102 -8.01 20.35 22.29
N PRO A 103 -8.08 19.02 22.47
CA PRO A 103 -7.84 18.09 21.39
C PRO A 103 -8.95 18.20 20.33
N VAL A 104 -8.57 18.07 19.06
CA VAL A 104 -9.46 17.95 17.92
C VAL A 104 -9.39 16.52 17.40
N LEU A 105 -10.54 15.90 17.23
CA LEU A 105 -10.69 14.57 16.65
C LEU A 105 -11.33 14.69 15.26
N GLU A 106 -10.68 14.09 14.28
CA GLU A 106 -11.16 13.90 12.92
C GLU A 106 -11.21 12.39 12.65
N ALA A 107 -12.18 11.97 11.85
CA ALA A 107 -12.37 10.56 11.54
C ALA A 107 -13.01 10.41 10.16
N GLY A 108 -12.75 9.30 9.51
CA GLY A 108 -13.26 8.96 8.20
C GLY A 108 -13.56 7.48 8.15
N PHE A 109 -14.62 7.13 7.44
CA PHE A 109 -14.96 5.77 7.11
C PHE A 109 -15.31 5.71 5.63
N GLN A 110 -14.80 4.70 4.95
CA GLN A 110 -15.12 4.41 3.56
C GLN A 110 -15.43 2.92 3.43
N LEU A 111 -16.44 2.60 2.63
CA LEU A 111 -16.79 1.23 2.28
C LEU A 111 -16.86 1.13 0.76
N ILE A 112 -16.05 0.25 0.20
CA ILE A 112 -16.09 -0.07 -1.23
C ILE A 112 -16.63 -1.49 -1.41
N ARG A 113 -17.52 -1.66 -2.39
CA ARG A 113 -17.84 -2.96 -2.98
C ARG A 113 -17.23 -3.03 -4.37
N ARG A 114 -16.31 -3.97 -4.58
CA ARG A 114 -15.65 -4.23 -5.86
C ARG A 114 -16.14 -5.54 -6.44
N THR A 115 -16.35 -5.57 -7.76
CA THR A 115 -16.74 -6.79 -8.48
C THR A 115 -15.92 -6.93 -9.75
N HIS A 116 -15.57 -8.17 -10.10
CA HIS A 116 -14.82 -8.49 -11.31
C HIS A 116 -15.31 -9.83 -11.87
N SER A 117 -15.75 -9.85 -13.13
CA SER A 117 -16.48 -11.01 -13.67
C SER A 117 -15.57 -12.03 -14.36
N ALA A 118 -14.63 -11.60 -15.21
CA ALA A 118 -13.72 -12.51 -15.92
C ALA A 118 -12.33 -11.90 -16.13
N SER A 119 -11.31 -12.74 -16.31
CA SER A 119 -9.94 -12.32 -16.66
C SER A 119 -9.53 -12.85 -18.03
N ILE A 120 -8.77 -12.09 -18.82
CA ILE A 120 -8.21 -12.55 -20.11
C ILE A 120 -6.80 -13.13 -19.87
N GLN A 121 -6.54 -14.40 -20.25
CA GLN A 121 -5.28 -15.11 -19.92
C GLN A 121 -4.20 -15.10 -21.01
N SER A 122 -4.48 -14.82 -22.29
CA SER A 122 -3.41 -14.70 -23.29
C SER A 122 -3.75 -13.76 -24.45
N ALA A 123 -2.74 -12.98 -24.88
CA ALA A 123 -2.79 -12.22 -26.13
C ALA A 123 -2.50 -13.10 -27.37
N GLU A 124 -1.86 -14.27 -27.20
CA GLU A 124 -1.57 -15.20 -28.29
C GLU A 124 -2.83 -15.86 -28.88
N GLY A 125 -3.90 -16.00 -28.09
CA GLY A 125 -5.22 -16.43 -28.55
C GLY A 125 -5.96 -15.40 -29.42
N LEU A 126 -5.53 -14.13 -29.41
CA LEU A 126 -6.17 -13.05 -30.18
C LEU A 126 -5.77 -13.04 -31.67
N GLY A 127 -4.73 -13.81 -32.05
CA GLY A 127 -4.19 -13.84 -33.42
C GLY A 127 -4.71 -14.96 -34.33
N ALA A 128 -5.46 -15.95 -33.79
CA ALA A 128 -5.76 -17.19 -34.50
C ALA A 128 -7.25 -17.35 -34.87
N LEU A 129 -7.88 -16.39 -35.56
CA LEU A 129 -9.23 -16.49 -36.17
C LEU A 129 -10.38 -17.03 -35.27
N GLY A 130 -10.15 -17.23 -33.97
CA GLY A 130 -11.12 -17.59 -32.95
C GLY A 130 -11.39 -16.37 -32.11
N GLY A 131 -12.65 -15.95 -32.01
CA GLY A 131 -13.03 -14.70 -31.38
C GLY A 131 -12.57 -14.55 -29.91
N PRO A 132 -12.78 -13.36 -29.31
CA PRO A 132 -12.35 -13.00 -27.95
C PRO A 132 -12.83 -13.95 -26.84
N ALA A 133 -13.79 -14.83 -27.13
CA ALA A 133 -14.31 -15.83 -26.21
C ALA A 133 -13.34 -17.00 -25.89
N SER A 134 -12.23 -17.17 -26.62
CA SER A 134 -11.32 -18.31 -26.43
C SER A 134 -10.24 -18.11 -25.36
N GLY A 135 -10.12 -16.90 -24.79
CA GLY A 135 -9.09 -16.57 -23.78
C GLY A 135 -9.61 -15.97 -22.47
N ALA A 136 -10.94 -15.85 -22.29
CA ALA A 136 -11.55 -15.31 -21.09
C ALA A 136 -11.88 -16.42 -20.07
N VAL A 137 -11.45 -16.24 -18.84
CA VAL A 137 -11.72 -17.14 -17.72
C VAL A 137 -12.64 -16.44 -16.73
N LEU A 138 -13.80 -17.06 -16.46
CA LEU A 138 -14.74 -16.56 -15.48
C LEU A 138 -14.08 -16.59 -14.08
N ARG A 139 -14.22 -15.51 -13.33
CA ARG A 139 -13.74 -15.37 -11.94
C ARG A 139 -14.90 -15.20 -10.99
N ASP A 140 -15.82 -14.30 -11.37
CA ASP A 140 -16.99 -13.91 -10.61
C ASP A 140 -16.66 -13.52 -9.15
N ALA A 141 -15.65 -12.66 -9.05
CA ALA A 141 -15.06 -12.21 -7.80
C ALA A 141 -15.82 -11.01 -7.23
N GLN A 142 -15.95 -10.99 -5.91
CA GLN A 142 -16.52 -9.86 -5.17
C GLN A 142 -15.68 -9.57 -3.94
N MET A 143 -15.55 -8.28 -3.62
CA MET A 143 -14.80 -7.82 -2.46
C MET A 143 -15.54 -6.66 -1.77
N TRP A 144 -15.41 -6.61 -0.46
CA TRP A 144 -15.83 -5.53 0.42
C TRP A 144 -14.59 -4.99 1.12
N ILE A 145 -14.37 -3.69 0.98
CA ILE A 145 -13.18 -3.00 1.45
C ILE A 145 -13.61 -1.88 2.40
N PRO A 146 -13.79 -2.17 3.70
CA PRO A 146 -13.89 -1.13 4.71
C PRO A 146 -12.53 -0.49 4.99
N ASP A 147 -12.54 0.82 5.13
CA ASP A 147 -11.41 1.66 5.50
C ASP A 147 -11.86 2.62 6.61
N LEU A 148 -11.10 2.63 7.70
CA LEU A 148 -11.27 3.52 8.84
C LEU A 148 -10.02 4.36 9.02
N TRP A 149 -10.20 5.68 9.02
CA TRP A 149 -9.15 6.65 9.34
C TRP A 149 -9.54 7.48 10.58
N VAL A 150 -8.58 7.71 11.48
CA VAL A 150 -8.77 8.55 12.67
C VAL A 150 -7.54 9.42 12.88
N ARG A 151 -7.76 10.70 13.20
CA ARG A 151 -6.71 11.65 13.55
C ARG A 151 -7.06 12.45 14.79
N MET A 152 -6.10 12.56 15.70
CA MET A 152 -6.16 13.47 16.84
C MET A 152 -5.05 14.50 16.74
N LEU A 153 -5.42 15.77 16.88
CA LEU A 153 -4.52 16.91 16.98
C LEU A 153 -4.68 17.55 18.35
N TRP A 154 -3.57 17.91 19.01
CA TRP A 154 -3.62 18.56 20.32
C TRP A 154 -2.44 19.51 20.53
N ILE A 155 -2.72 20.72 21.00
CA ILE A 155 -1.73 21.73 21.40
C ILE A 155 -2.00 22.05 22.87
N PRO A 156 -1.43 21.28 23.83
CA PRO A 156 -1.73 21.46 25.25
C PRO A 156 -1.18 22.78 25.82
N ALA A 157 -0.07 23.27 25.27
CA ALA A 157 0.65 24.43 25.77
C ALA A 157 1.51 25.06 24.66
N TYR A 158 2.02 26.26 24.93
CA TYR A 158 2.94 26.96 24.04
C TYR A 158 4.15 26.08 23.67
N GLN A 159 4.45 25.95 22.38
CA GLN A 159 5.53 25.12 21.82
C GLN A 159 5.37 23.59 21.99
N HIS A 160 4.20 23.11 22.40
CA HIS A 160 3.88 21.68 22.44
C HIS A 160 2.82 21.34 21.39
N SER A 161 3.02 20.28 20.61
CA SER A 161 1.95 19.71 19.79
C SER A 161 2.04 18.19 19.74
N LEU A 162 0.88 17.54 19.68
CA LEU A 162 0.73 16.10 19.51
C LEU A 162 -0.18 15.85 18.30
N ARG A 163 0.24 14.95 17.40
CA ARG A 163 -0.54 14.39 16.32
C ARG A 163 -0.51 12.88 16.45
N LEU A 164 -1.67 12.25 16.54
CA LEU A 164 -1.82 10.80 16.41
C LEU A 164 -2.71 10.52 15.20
N GLU A 165 -2.31 9.58 14.36
CA GLU A 165 -3.10 9.12 13.22
C GLU A 165 -3.13 7.59 13.19
N LEU A 166 -4.29 7.03 12.85
CA LEU A 166 -4.52 5.60 12.71
C LEU A 166 -5.33 5.37 11.44
N GLU A 167 -4.93 4.41 10.64
CA GLU A 167 -5.66 3.93 9.48
C GLU A 167 -5.76 2.41 9.56
N ALA A 168 -6.93 1.86 9.27
CA ALA A 168 -7.19 0.42 9.28
C ALA A 168 -8.04 0.06 8.07
N VAL A 169 -7.52 -0.84 7.25
CA VAL A 169 -8.16 -1.31 6.02
C VAL A 169 -8.31 -2.81 6.11
N ALA A 170 -9.43 -3.33 5.61
CA ALA A 170 -9.58 -4.76 5.39
C ALA A 170 -10.18 -5.04 4.02
N ILE A 171 -9.91 -6.21 3.48
CA ILE A 171 -10.47 -6.69 2.21
C ILE A 171 -11.05 -8.08 2.45
N PHE A 172 -12.36 -8.20 2.27
CA PHE A 172 -13.07 -9.46 2.44
C PHE A 172 -13.86 -9.81 1.20
N GLY A 173 -13.93 -11.09 0.86
CA GLY A 173 -14.74 -11.52 -0.26
C GLY A 173 -14.40 -12.91 -0.73
N ASP A 174 -14.69 -13.17 -1.99
CA ASP A 174 -14.47 -14.46 -2.61
C ASP A 174 -14.20 -14.34 -4.11
N ILE A 175 -13.44 -15.31 -4.62
CA ILE A 175 -13.29 -15.59 -6.05
C ILE A 175 -13.95 -16.95 -6.27
N ARG A 176 -15.07 -16.98 -7.00
CA ARG A 176 -15.85 -18.22 -7.15
C ARG A 176 -15.20 -19.24 -8.08
N HIS A 177 -14.34 -18.79 -8.98
CA HIS A 177 -13.72 -19.62 -10.00
C HIS A 177 -12.23 -19.30 -10.17
N VAL A 178 -11.36 -20.19 -9.68
CA VAL A 178 -9.90 -20.15 -9.89
C VAL A 178 -9.42 -21.23 -10.87
N GLY A 179 -8.24 -21.04 -11.47
CA GLY A 179 -7.70 -21.93 -12.52
C GLY A 179 -7.78 -21.38 -13.94
N SER A 180 -7.30 -22.16 -14.92
CA SER A 180 -7.18 -21.81 -16.35
C SER A 180 -8.07 -22.61 -17.30
N GLU A 181 -8.82 -23.60 -16.78
CA GLU A 181 -9.67 -24.43 -17.64
C GLU A 181 -11.01 -23.74 -17.94
N THR A 182 -11.49 -23.91 -19.17
CA THR A 182 -12.86 -23.56 -19.53
C THR A 182 -13.82 -24.41 -18.67
N PRO A 183 -15.00 -23.87 -18.28
CA PRO A 183 -15.91 -24.51 -17.30
C PRO A 183 -16.42 -25.92 -17.65
N GLU A 184 -16.03 -26.47 -18.80
CA GLU A 184 -16.63 -27.67 -19.39
C GLU A 184 -15.84 -28.96 -19.11
N THR A 185 -14.62 -28.92 -18.53
CA THR A 185 -13.81 -30.15 -18.31
C THR A 185 -13.32 -30.47 -16.89
N SER A 186 -13.53 -29.64 -15.87
CA SER A 186 -12.89 -29.88 -14.56
C SER A 186 -13.90 -30.02 -13.41
N ALA A 187 -13.74 -31.09 -12.64
CA ALA A 187 -14.57 -31.48 -11.51
C ALA A 187 -14.37 -30.62 -10.24
N GLU A 188 -13.71 -29.47 -10.30
CA GLU A 188 -13.56 -28.60 -9.13
C GLU A 188 -13.57 -27.12 -9.53
N LEU A 189 -14.76 -26.51 -9.60
CA LEU A 189 -14.91 -25.06 -9.43
C LEU A 189 -14.47 -24.75 -7.99
N GLN A 190 -13.19 -24.45 -7.81
CA GLN A 190 -12.68 -24.11 -6.49
C GLN A 190 -12.95 -22.62 -6.23
N SER A 191 -13.56 -22.34 -5.08
CA SER A 191 -13.69 -20.98 -4.55
C SER A 191 -12.47 -20.66 -3.67
N ARG A 192 -12.12 -19.38 -3.60
CA ARG A 192 -11.10 -18.87 -2.68
C ARG A 192 -11.67 -17.72 -1.87
N ASP A 193 -11.47 -17.74 -0.57
CA ASP A 193 -11.85 -16.62 0.29
C ASP A 193 -10.74 -15.56 0.26
N ILE A 194 -11.14 -14.31 0.34
CA ILE A 194 -10.24 -13.16 0.46
C ILE A 194 -10.37 -12.62 1.88
N GLN A 195 -9.25 -12.54 2.60
CA GLN A 195 -9.19 -12.05 3.97
C GLN A 195 -7.85 -11.32 4.21
N GLN A 196 -7.82 -10.03 3.93
CA GLN A 196 -6.62 -9.21 4.04
C GLN A 196 -6.83 -8.06 5.01
N PHE A 197 -5.81 -7.71 5.80
CA PHE A 197 -5.89 -6.64 6.78
C PHE A 197 -4.60 -5.83 6.82
N GLY A 198 -4.76 -4.51 6.87
CA GLY A 198 -3.70 -3.53 7.05
C GLY A 198 -4.04 -2.55 8.16
N LEU A 199 -3.05 -2.16 8.95
CA LEU A 199 -3.17 -1.12 9.98
C LEU A 199 -1.90 -0.28 10.00
N ALA A 200 -2.05 1.03 9.91
CA ALA A 200 -0.97 2.01 10.04
C ALA A 200 -1.25 2.94 11.21
N PHE A 201 -0.23 3.21 12.02
CA PHE A 201 -0.27 4.15 13.13
C PHE A 201 0.90 5.13 13.01
N GLU A 202 0.61 6.41 13.09
CA GLU A 202 1.61 7.47 13.14
C GLU A 202 1.45 8.30 14.42
N SER A 203 2.58 8.67 15.02
CA SER A 203 2.58 9.63 16.11
C SER A 203 3.68 10.67 15.94
N GLU A 204 3.35 11.92 16.23
CA GLU A 204 4.31 13.03 16.29
C GLU A 204 4.06 13.83 17.56
N TYR A 205 5.09 13.95 18.38
CA TYR A 205 5.15 14.91 19.47
C TYR A 205 6.25 15.94 19.20
N ARG A 206 5.88 17.21 19.27
CA ARG A 206 6.77 18.34 19.07
C ARG A 206 6.92 19.13 20.35
N TYR A 207 8.18 19.42 20.69
CA TYR A 207 8.55 20.34 21.73
C TYR A 207 9.64 21.29 21.20
N ARG A 208 9.26 22.55 20.94
CA ARG A 208 10.17 23.55 20.34
C ARG A 208 10.76 23.08 19.01
N GLN A 209 12.09 22.91 18.93
CA GLN A 209 12.84 22.42 17.77
C GLN A 209 12.90 20.89 17.71
N LEU A 210 12.55 20.20 18.80
CA LEU A 210 12.58 18.75 18.88
C LEU A 210 11.24 18.17 18.41
N VAL A 211 11.32 17.15 17.58
CA VAL A 211 10.19 16.31 17.17
C VAL A 211 10.57 14.87 17.43
N THR A 212 9.67 14.09 18.00
CA THR A 212 9.84 12.65 18.16
C THR A 212 8.53 11.95 17.91
N GLY A 213 8.59 10.68 17.55
CA GLY A 213 7.42 9.89 17.30
C GLY A 213 7.72 8.40 17.30
N LEU A 214 6.64 7.64 17.26
CA LEU A 214 6.65 6.20 17.07
C LEU A 214 5.58 5.88 16.04
N ASN A 215 6.00 5.44 14.87
CA ASN A 215 5.10 4.89 13.87
C ASN A 215 5.11 3.37 13.99
N ALA A 216 4.03 2.73 13.60
CA ALA A 216 3.93 1.28 13.57
C ALA A 216 2.95 0.86 12.48
N GLY A 217 3.09 -0.37 12.01
CA GLY A 217 2.12 -0.94 11.11
C GLY A 217 2.07 -2.45 11.19
N PHE A 218 0.99 -2.98 10.62
CA PHE A 218 0.65 -4.39 10.56
C PHE A 218 0.04 -4.67 9.19
N ALA A 219 0.47 -5.74 8.53
CA ALA A 219 -0.10 -6.24 7.29
C ALA A 219 -0.15 -7.76 7.31
N THR A 220 -1.31 -8.35 7.02
CA THR A 220 -1.41 -9.81 6.90
C THR A 220 -0.53 -10.33 5.78
N GLY A 221 -0.01 -11.54 5.97
CA GLY A 221 0.81 -12.24 5.00
C GLY A 221 0.08 -13.38 4.34
N ARG A 222 0.76 -14.01 3.39
CA ARG A 222 0.33 -15.24 2.74
C ARG A 222 0.21 -16.39 3.75
N ASP A 223 -0.88 -17.14 3.69
CA ASP A 223 -1.15 -18.30 4.56
C ASP A 223 -0.54 -19.58 3.97
N VAL A 224 0.79 -19.68 4.08
CA VAL A 224 1.56 -20.85 3.66
C VAL A 224 1.94 -21.68 4.89
N SER A 225 1.60 -22.97 4.87
CA SER A 225 2.01 -23.96 5.87
C SER A 225 1.99 -25.37 5.29
N GLY A 226 2.72 -26.32 5.90
CA GLY A 226 2.75 -27.73 5.50
C GLY A 226 4.00 -28.17 4.72
N GLU A 227 3.98 -29.40 4.21
CA GLU A 227 5.15 -30.03 3.55
C GLU A 227 5.55 -29.30 2.25
N ASP A 228 4.59 -28.75 1.52
CA ASP A 228 4.81 -27.99 0.28
C ASP A 228 5.07 -26.50 0.54
N ALA A 229 5.20 -26.09 1.81
CA ALA A 229 5.37 -24.68 2.16
C ALA A 229 6.58 -24.08 1.46
N ALA A 230 7.73 -24.78 1.50
CA ALA A 230 9.01 -24.36 0.93
C ALA A 230 8.94 -23.93 -0.55
N GLU A 231 8.06 -24.56 -1.33
CA GLU A 231 7.86 -24.28 -2.76
C GLU A 231 6.92 -23.09 -3.01
N ARG A 232 6.24 -22.60 -1.97
CA ARG A 232 5.21 -21.54 -2.00
C ARG A 232 5.61 -20.31 -1.17
N THR A 233 6.85 -20.24 -0.68
CA THR A 233 7.38 -19.18 0.19
C THR A 233 7.93 -17.99 -0.58
N GLY A 234 8.22 -16.90 0.13
CA GLY A 234 8.88 -15.71 -0.39
C GLY A 234 8.04 -14.47 -0.17
N TRP A 235 8.63 -13.29 -0.37
CA TRP A 235 7.98 -12.04 0.06
C TRP A 235 6.64 -11.74 -0.63
N GLY A 236 6.30 -12.47 -1.71
CA GLY A 236 4.92 -12.75 -2.10
C GLY A 236 4.02 -11.54 -2.08
N VAL A 237 4.48 -10.43 -2.67
CA VAL A 237 3.78 -9.14 -2.65
C VAL A 237 2.42 -9.28 -3.37
N GLN A 238 2.28 -10.29 -4.21
CA GLN A 238 1.04 -10.65 -4.89
C GLN A 238 0.68 -12.10 -4.56
N ASP A 239 -0.58 -12.37 -4.28
CA ASP A 239 -1.04 -13.73 -4.05
C ASP A 239 -1.40 -14.41 -5.39
N ILE A 240 -0.48 -14.38 -6.36
CA ILE A 240 -0.78 -14.85 -7.73
C ILE A 240 -1.05 -16.36 -7.75
N GLY A 241 -0.42 -17.10 -6.85
CA GLY A 241 -0.69 -18.51 -6.64
C GLY A 241 -2.10 -18.81 -6.09
N ALA A 242 -2.79 -17.82 -5.50
CA ALA A 242 -4.17 -18.01 -5.05
C ALA A 242 -5.20 -17.97 -6.21
N VAL A 243 -4.82 -17.47 -7.39
CA VAL A 243 -5.67 -17.59 -8.61
C VAL A 243 -5.29 -18.77 -9.52
N ALA A 244 -4.17 -19.44 -9.21
CA ALA A 244 -3.82 -20.74 -9.79
C ALA A 244 -4.83 -21.81 -9.35
N GLY A 245 -5.12 -22.76 -10.22
CA GLY A 245 -6.13 -23.80 -9.99
C GLY A 245 -5.74 -24.80 -8.90
N THR A 246 -5.48 -26.04 -9.29
CA THR A 246 -5.01 -27.08 -8.36
C THR A 246 -3.60 -26.77 -7.85
N GLY A 247 -3.39 -26.83 -6.53
CA GLY A 247 -2.10 -26.56 -5.89
C GLY A 247 -1.87 -25.11 -5.43
N GLY A 248 -2.80 -24.21 -5.76
CA GLY A 248 -2.78 -22.82 -5.31
C GLY A 248 -3.11 -22.63 -3.83
N ASP A 249 -2.88 -21.42 -3.33
CA ASP A 249 -3.19 -21.07 -1.94
C ASP A 249 -4.69 -21.17 -1.66
N PRO A 250 -5.11 -21.73 -0.51
CA PRO A 250 -6.52 -21.96 -0.22
C PRO A 250 -7.29 -20.65 -0.02
N ASN A 251 -6.60 -19.57 0.37
CA ASN A 251 -7.16 -18.25 0.63
C ASN A 251 -6.22 -17.16 0.13
N VAL A 252 -6.77 -15.99 -0.22
CA VAL A 252 -6.02 -14.78 -0.55
C VAL A 252 -5.87 -13.92 0.71
N THR A 253 -4.68 -13.92 1.33
CA THR A 253 -4.50 -13.28 2.66
C THR A 253 -3.41 -12.21 2.73
N ALA A 254 -2.50 -12.19 1.75
CA ALA A 254 -1.43 -11.20 1.70
C ALA A 254 -2.00 -9.79 1.48
N PHE A 255 -1.71 -8.88 2.39
CA PHE A 255 -2.07 -7.47 2.28
C PHE A 255 -0.82 -6.64 1.97
N GLY A 256 -0.84 -5.86 0.89
CA GLY A 256 0.21 -4.89 0.59
C GLY A 256 -0.24 -3.48 0.94
N PHE A 257 0.61 -2.72 1.64
CA PHE A 257 0.40 -1.28 1.81
C PHE A 257 0.51 -0.57 0.45
N ASP A 258 -0.06 0.64 0.37
CA ASP A 258 0.11 1.49 -0.79
C ASP A 258 1.61 1.75 -1.00
N PRO A 259 2.16 1.62 -2.23
CA PRO A 259 3.59 1.84 -2.45
C PRO A 259 4.05 3.28 -2.11
N SER A 260 3.11 4.23 -2.01
CA SER A 260 3.35 5.61 -1.59
C SER A 260 3.42 5.76 -0.07
N TYR A 261 3.09 4.72 0.69
CA TYR A 261 3.25 4.66 2.14
C TYR A 261 4.69 4.23 2.48
N ILE A 262 5.61 5.20 2.42
CA ILE A 262 7.04 4.97 2.59
C ILE A 262 7.39 4.93 4.09
N VAL A 263 7.74 3.74 4.58
CA VAL A 263 8.13 3.50 5.98
C VAL A 263 9.63 3.63 6.21
N ASP A 264 10.41 3.21 5.21
CA ASP A 264 11.87 3.17 5.21
C ASP A 264 12.43 3.42 3.81
N MET A 265 13.75 3.32 3.66
CA MET A 265 14.41 3.54 2.38
C MET A 265 14.83 2.24 1.68
N THR A 266 14.97 1.13 2.39
CA THR A 266 15.58 -0.10 1.84
C THR A 266 14.76 -1.34 2.16
N MET A 267 14.46 -1.62 3.43
CA MET A 267 13.86 -2.88 3.86
C MET A 267 12.49 -3.13 3.24
N PHE A 268 11.47 -2.32 3.56
CA PHE A 268 10.15 -2.44 2.97
C PHE A 268 10.09 -1.77 1.59
N ARG A 269 10.86 -0.70 1.34
CA ARG A 269 10.78 0.02 0.07
C ARG A 269 11.36 -0.74 -1.12
N GLU A 270 12.53 -1.35 -0.96
CA GLU A 270 13.31 -1.87 -2.10
C GLU A 270 13.46 -3.40 -2.06
N ILE A 271 13.66 -3.98 -0.87
CA ILE A 271 13.89 -5.44 -0.74
C ILE A 271 12.57 -6.20 -0.76
N ILE A 272 11.60 -5.78 0.05
CA ILE A 272 10.27 -6.40 0.11
C ILE A 272 9.33 -5.74 -0.92
N GLY A 273 9.42 -4.42 -1.10
CA GLY A 273 8.61 -3.65 -2.06
C GLY A 273 7.31 -3.07 -1.48
N THR A 274 6.83 -3.58 -0.34
CA THR A 274 5.73 -3.01 0.43
C THR A 274 5.75 -3.55 1.86
N VAL A 275 4.94 -2.99 2.75
CA VAL A 275 4.62 -3.64 4.03
C VAL A 275 3.59 -4.73 3.76
N THR A 276 4.02 -5.99 3.83
CA THR A 276 3.22 -7.22 3.72
C THR A 276 3.79 -8.27 4.66
N ASN A 277 2.96 -9.19 5.14
CA ASN A 277 3.38 -10.25 6.06
C ASN A 277 4.20 -9.72 7.24
N ALA A 278 3.87 -8.56 7.81
CA ALA A 278 4.79 -7.88 8.72
C ALA A 278 4.10 -7.08 9.82
N ILE A 279 4.78 -6.99 10.96
CA ILE A 279 4.65 -5.91 11.94
C ILE A 279 5.94 -5.10 11.87
N TYR A 280 5.82 -3.78 11.85
CA TYR A 280 6.97 -2.90 11.99
C TYR A 280 6.75 -1.84 13.07
N ILE A 281 7.87 -1.36 13.62
CA ILE A 281 7.92 -0.15 14.44
C ILE A 281 9.00 0.79 13.89
N ASN A 282 8.72 2.09 13.92
CA ASN A 282 9.64 3.15 13.52
C ASN A 282 9.62 4.28 14.57
N PRO A 283 10.41 4.15 15.65
CA PRO A 283 10.79 5.30 16.46
C PRO A 283 11.66 6.28 15.67
N TYR A 284 11.35 7.57 15.79
CA TYR A 284 12.14 8.62 15.17
C TYR A 284 12.35 9.84 16.07
N ILE A 285 13.41 10.57 15.76
CA ILE A 285 13.75 11.85 16.36
C ILE A 285 14.22 12.81 15.28
N GLN A 286 13.75 14.05 15.35
CA GLN A 286 14.15 15.14 14.46
C GLN A 286 14.46 16.39 15.28
N TYR A 287 15.47 17.13 14.84
CA TYR A 287 15.88 18.38 15.46
C TYR A 287 16.10 19.47 14.40
N ASP A 288 15.35 20.56 14.51
CA ASP A 288 15.52 21.76 13.70
C ASP A 288 16.65 22.65 14.29
N PHE A 289 17.86 22.61 13.72
CA PHE A 289 18.99 23.44 14.17
C PHE A 289 18.70 24.94 14.07
N PHE A 290 18.06 25.33 12.96
CA PHE A 290 17.66 26.69 12.68
C PHE A 290 16.22 26.70 12.24
N LYS A 291 15.44 27.62 12.80
CA LYS A 291 14.05 27.87 12.41
C LYS A 291 13.84 29.38 12.34
N ALA A 292 13.74 29.92 11.13
CA ALA A 292 13.55 31.35 10.89
C ALA A 292 12.38 31.55 9.93
N GLN A 293 11.27 32.08 10.44
CA GLN A 293 10.01 32.29 9.71
C GLN A 293 9.57 31.03 8.94
N ALA A 294 9.96 30.92 7.67
CA ALA A 294 9.60 29.83 6.76
C ALA A 294 10.76 28.91 6.36
N ASN A 295 11.97 29.14 6.91
CA ASN A 295 13.14 28.32 6.63
C ASN A 295 13.50 27.43 7.82
N SER A 296 13.86 26.18 7.56
CA SER A 296 14.46 25.28 8.53
C SER A 296 15.65 24.51 7.96
N ILE A 297 16.67 24.32 8.79
CA ILE A 297 17.71 23.31 8.58
C ILE A 297 17.61 22.37 9.76
N GLY A 298 17.63 21.07 9.50
CA GLY A 298 17.57 20.09 10.56
C GLY A 298 18.12 18.74 10.18
N PHE A 299 18.05 17.87 11.18
CA PHE A 299 18.48 16.48 11.11
C PHE A 299 17.35 15.59 11.61
N ARG A 300 17.19 14.42 11.02
CA ARG A 300 16.29 13.36 11.47
C ARG A 300 17.02 12.02 11.49
N LEU A 301 16.70 11.21 12.49
CA LEU A 301 17.12 9.82 12.64
C LEU A 301 15.87 8.96 12.82
N ASP A 302 15.76 7.92 12.02
CA ASP A 302 14.70 6.91 12.04
C ASP A 302 15.34 5.54 12.30
N GLY A 303 14.65 4.70 13.07
CA GLY A 303 15.03 3.29 13.24
C GLY A 303 13.84 2.41 12.96
N VAL A 304 13.89 1.57 11.94
CA VAL A 304 12.79 0.71 11.51
C VAL A 304 13.13 -0.74 11.82
N TYR A 305 12.34 -1.38 12.68
CA TYR A 305 12.44 -2.80 12.95
C TYR A 305 11.22 -3.53 12.39
N GLY A 306 11.44 -4.65 11.71
CA GLY A 306 10.40 -5.49 11.12
C GLY A 306 10.45 -6.94 11.60
N THR A 307 9.28 -7.53 11.80
CA THR A 307 9.09 -8.97 12.02
C THR A 307 7.96 -9.48 11.14
N ALA A 308 8.12 -10.68 10.58
CA ALA A 308 7.12 -11.33 9.78
C ALA A 308 6.04 -11.98 10.64
N LEU A 309 4.80 -11.99 10.14
CA LEU A 309 3.68 -12.66 10.81
C LEU A 309 3.70 -14.17 10.56
N ASN A 310 4.04 -14.57 9.33
CA ASN A 310 4.25 -15.95 8.93
C ASN A 310 5.70 -16.13 8.47
N ALA A 311 6.50 -16.82 9.29
CA ALA A 311 7.89 -17.14 8.98
C ALA A 311 8.00 -18.07 7.75
N ASP A 312 7.05 -18.98 7.56
CA ASP A 312 7.03 -19.88 6.41
C ASP A 312 6.81 -19.13 5.10
N ALA A 313 6.21 -17.93 5.13
CA ALA A 313 6.10 -17.09 3.95
C ALA A 313 7.35 -16.23 3.69
N THR A 314 8.43 -16.35 4.46
CA THR A 314 9.67 -15.59 4.22
C THR A 314 10.69 -16.41 3.43
N PRO A 315 11.61 -15.78 2.68
CA PRO A 315 12.74 -16.46 2.06
C PRO A 315 13.54 -17.35 3.01
N GLY A 316 13.87 -16.83 4.21
CA GLY A 316 14.75 -17.53 5.15
C GLY A 316 14.04 -18.46 6.15
N GLY A 317 12.71 -18.48 6.19
CA GLY A 317 11.97 -19.31 7.14
C GLY A 317 12.04 -18.83 8.60
N ASP A 318 12.42 -17.56 8.82
CA ASP A 318 12.46 -16.91 10.13
C ASP A 318 11.44 -15.76 10.16
N SER A 319 11.06 -15.34 11.36
CA SER A 319 10.20 -14.17 11.55
C SER A 319 10.99 -12.85 11.58
N SER A 320 12.25 -12.84 11.97
CA SER A 320 13.01 -11.61 12.17
C SER A 320 13.45 -11.02 10.83
N ILE A 321 12.93 -9.86 10.43
CA ILE A 321 13.23 -9.24 9.12
C ILE A 321 14.55 -8.48 9.17
N GLY A 322 14.65 -7.51 10.07
CA GLY A 322 15.84 -6.66 10.15
C GLY A 322 15.63 -5.39 10.95
N LEU A 323 16.72 -4.63 11.05
CA LEU A 323 16.77 -3.28 11.59
C LEU A 323 17.37 -2.35 10.54
N GLU A 324 16.62 -1.34 10.10
CA GLU A 324 17.14 -0.24 9.29
C GLU A 324 17.36 1.01 10.15
N LEU A 325 18.51 1.64 10.01
CA LEU A 325 18.78 2.96 10.58
C LEU A 325 18.93 3.96 9.42
N ALA A 326 18.10 5.00 9.42
CA ALA A 326 18.12 6.02 8.39
C ALA A 326 18.35 7.41 8.99
N THR A 327 19.07 8.24 8.27
CA THR A 327 19.38 9.62 8.65
C THR A 327 19.08 10.58 7.52
N MET A 328 18.50 11.72 7.85
CA MET A 328 18.21 12.81 6.92
C MET A 328 18.87 14.09 7.41
N LEU A 329 19.63 14.75 6.54
CA LEU A 329 19.91 16.18 6.66
C LEU A 329 19.02 16.91 5.68
N TYR A 330 18.25 17.90 6.16
CA TYR A 330 17.32 18.63 5.32
C TYR A 330 17.44 20.14 5.46
N TYR A 331 17.07 20.81 4.37
CA TYR A 331 16.80 22.23 4.29
C TYR A 331 15.43 22.44 3.67
N THR A 332 14.60 23.24 4.32
CA THR A 332 13.27 23.62 3.84
C THR A 332 13.17 25.14 3.84
N ALA A 333 12.60 25.69 2.77
CA ALA A 333 12.23 27.09 2.58
C ALA A 333 10.91 27.13 1.79
N PRO A 334 10.22 28.29 1.66
CA PRO A 334 8.94 28.38 0.95
C PRO A 334 8.93 27.73 -0.44
N ASN A 335 10.00 27.96 -1.22
CA ASN A 335 10.10 27.53 -2.61
C ASN A 335 11.22 26.52 -2.87
N TYR A 336 11.98 26.15 -1.83
CA TYR A 336 13.14 25.28 -1.96
C TYR A 336 13.11 24.20 -0.89
N ARG A 337 13.33 22.96 -1.30
CA ARG A 337 13.61 21.86 -0.37
C ARG A 337 14.83 21.10 -0.86
N ALA A 338 15.73 20.76 0.04
CA ALA A 338 16.89 19.94 -0.27
C ALA A 338 17.13 18.95 0.86
N GLY A 339 17.55 17.74 0.52
CA GLY A 339 17.82 16.70 1.50
C GLY A 339 18.90 15.73 1.04
N VAL A 340 19.65 15.20 2.01
CA VAL A 340 20.52 14.04 1.83
C VAL A 340 20.07 12.99 2.84
N ASN A 341 19.73 11.81 2.34
CA ASN A 341 19.31 10.67 3.15
C ASN A 341 20.31 9.53 3.04
N TYR A 342 20.67 8.93 4.16
CA TYR A 342 21.50 7.72 4.20
C TYR A 342 20.86 6.69 5.11
N ALA A 343 20.71 5.46 4.61
CA ALA A 343 20.16 4.33 5.35
C ALA A 343 21.11 3.13 5.32
N VAL A 344 21.12 2.38 6.42
CA VAL A 344 21.81 1.09 6.56
C VAL A 344 20.82 0.07 7.11
N LEU A 345 20.62 -1.02 6.37
CA LEU A 345 19.84 -2.17 6.80
C LEU A 345 20.77 -3.26 7.33
N PHE A 346 20.50 -3.70 8.54
CA PHE A 346 21.02 -4.92 9.15
C PHE A 346 19.96 -6.01 8.97
N PRO A 347 20.08 -6.88 7.96
CA PRO A 347 19.11 -7.94 7.75
C PRO A 347 19.23 -9.03 8.82
N PHE A 348 18.12 -9.68 9.13
CA PHE A 348 18.04 -10.87 9.99
C PHE A 348 17.54 -12.08 9.20
N GLY A 349 17.31 -13.19 9.90
CA GLY A 349 17.10 -14.51 9.30
C GLY A 349 15.96 -14.61 8.28
N ALA A 350 14.93 -13.75 8.34
CA ALA A 350 13.83 -13.82 7.37
C ALA A 350 14.29 -13.43 5.94
N LEU A 351 15.39 -12.68 5.85
CA LEU A 351 15.98 -12.25 4.58
C LEU A 351 17.08 -13.19 4.07
N ASP A 352 17.46 -14.21 4.83
CA ASP A 352 18.46 -15.19 4.41
C ASP A 352 17.97 -15.96 3.17
N ALA A 353 18.94 -16.36 2.34
CA ALA A 353 18.70 -17.33 1.30
C ALA A 353 18.80 -18.73 1.91
N VAL A 354 17.79 -19.56 1.68
CA VAL A 354 17.77 -20.96 2.09
C VAL A 354 17.53 -21.81 0.86
N GLU A 355 18.42 -22.76 0.59
CA GLU A 355 18.34 -23.67 -0.55
C GLU A 355 16.94 -24.29 -0.66
N GLY A 356 16.35 -24.22 -1.87
CA GLY A 356 15.02 -24.74 -2.17
C GLY A 356 13.85 -23.84 -1.78
N ARG A 357 14.08 -22.72 -1.07
CA ARG A 357 13.03 -21.71 -0.79
C ARG A 357 13.01 -20.64 -1.87
N SER A 358 11.82 -20.15 -2.18
CA SER A 358 11.61 -19.12 -3.20
C SER A 358 11.88 -17.70 -2.68
N ARG A 359 12.51 -16.85 -3.52
CA ARG A 359 12.73 -15.43 -3.22
C ARG A 359 11.50 -14.57 -3.50
N ILE A 360 11.01 -14.65 -4.74
CA ILE A 360 9.82 -13.97 -5.24
C ILE A 360 9.06 -14.98 -6.10
N PRO A 361 8.15 -15.78 -5.52
CA PRO A 361 7.49 -16.88 -6.23
C PRO A 361 6.68 -16.39 -7.43
N ASP A 362 6.14 -15.17 -7.34
CA ASP A 362 5.21 -14.60 -8.32
C ASP A 362 5.86 -14.19 -9.66
N VAL A 363 7.20 -14.14 -9.74
CA VAL A 363 7.94 -13.67 -10.93
C VAL A 363 8.43 -14.84 -11.78
N ALA A 364 8.59 -16.03 -11.19
CA ALA A 364 9.12 -17.20 -11.91
C ALA A 364 8.23 -17.67 -13.06
N GLU A 365 6.91 -17.61 -12.88
CA GLU A 365 5.94 -18.03 -13.91
C GLU A 365 6.01 -17.16 -15.17
N PHE A 366 6.42 -15.89 -15.04
CA PHE A 366 6.51 -14.95 -16.17
C PHE A 366 7.87 -14.98 -16.89
N TYR A 367 8.95 -15.35 -16.21
CA TYR A 367 10.31 -15.21 -16.73
C TYR A 367 11.04 -16.55 -16.92
N GLU A 368 10.35 -17.69 -16.75
CA GLU A 368 10.91 -19.04 -16.93
C GLU A 368 12.22 -19.27 -16.14
N PHE A 369 12.35 -18.67 -14.96
CA PHE A 369 13.50 -18.86 -14.08
C PHE A 369 13.10 -19.66 -12.84
N ASP A 370 14.05 -20.41 -12.26
CA ASP A 370 13.83 -21.10 -10.98
C ASP A 370 13.77 -20.05 -9.85
N PRO A 371 12.61 -19.88 -9.17
CA PRO A 371 12.46 -18.88 -8.12
C PRO A 371 13.25 -19.23 -6.86
N ASN A 372 13.74 -20.46 -6.76
CA ASN A 372 14.36 -20.99 -5.56
C ASN A 372 15.83 -20.61 -5.46
N PHE A 373 16.29 -20.41 -4.23
CA PHE A 373 17.72 -20.32 -3.98
C PHE A 373 18.38 -21.67 -4.25
N LEU A 374 19.48 -21.63 -5.02
CA LEU A 374 20.28 -22.82 -5.33
C LEU A 374 21.27 -23.17 -4.21
N GLU A 375 21.53 -22.22 -3.31
CA GLU A 375 22.40 -22.39 -2.16
C GLU A 375 21.91 -21.50 -1.01
N SER A 376 22.15 -21.95 0.22
CA SER A 376 21.87 -21.14 1.40
C SER A 376 22.98 -20.10 1.61
N ALA A 377 22.58 -18.87 1.94
CA ALA A 377 23.50 -17.78 2.24
C ALA A 377 22.86 -16.77 3.19
N ASP A 378 23.65 -16.30 4.16
CA ASP A 378 23.22 -15.26 5.09
C ASP A 378 23.01 -13.93 4.33
N ALA A 379 21.95 -13.21 4.67
CA ALA A 379 21.70 -11.89 4.16
C ALA A 379 22.80 -10.92 4.63
N THR A 380 23.28 -10.09 3.71
CA THR A 380 24.34 -9.11 4.00
C THR A 380 23.79 -7.70 4.16
N ILE A 381 24.51 -6.87 4.92
CA ILE A 381 24.18 -5.44 5.11
C ILE A 381 23.94 -4.76 3.77
N ALA A 382 22.82 -4.04 3.67
CA ALA A 382 22.50 -3.16 2.54
C ALA A 382 22.54 -1.70 2.99
N HIS A 383 22.81 -0.79 2.06
CA HIS A 383 22.83 0.64 2.34
C HIS A 383 22.47 1.46 1.12
N THR A 384 21.79 2.57 1.37
CA THR A 384 21.20 3.44 0.35
C THR A 384 21.55 4.90 0.65
N LEU A 385 21.89 5.66 -0.38
CA LEU A 385 22.14 7.10 -0.31
C LEU A 385 21.27 7.80 -1.35
N GLN A 386 20.44 8.75 -0.91
CA GLN A 386 19.54 9.50 -1.78
C GLN A 386 19.76 11.01 -1.62
N PHE A 387 19.59 11.73 -2.72
CA PHE A 387 19.67 13.19 -2.79
C PHE A 387 18.38 13.74 -3.36
N HIS A 388 17.76 14.67 -2.63
CA HIS A 388 16.50 15.29 -3.02
C HIS A 388 16.71 16.79 -3.19
N LEU A 389 16.26 17.32 -4.32
CA LEU A 389 16.26 18.75 -4.59
C LEU A 389 14.96 19.12 -5.26
N MET A 390 14.27 20.08 -4.67
CA MET A 390 13.02 20.61 -5.18
C MET A 390 13.09 22.13 -5.25
N TRP A 391 12.61 22.66 -6.37
CA TRP A 391 12.45 24.07 -6.61
C TRP A 391 11.07 24.33 -7.23
N ALA A 392 10.22 25.09 -6.52
CA ALA A 392 8.95 25.59 -7.03
C ALA A 392 9.13 27.03 -7.55
N PHE A 393 8.68 27.28 -8.78
CA PHE A 393 8.73 28.60 -9.43
C PHE A 393 7.46 29.42 -9.22
#